data_AF-A0A952ZY79-F1
#
_entry.id   AF-A0A952ZY79-F1
#
_cell.length_a   1.000
_cell.length_b   1.000
_cell.length_c   1.000
_cell.angle_alpha   90.00
_cell.angle_beta   90.00
_cell.angle_gamma   90.00
#
_symmetry.space_group_name_H-M   'P 1'
#
loop_
_entity.id
_entity.type
_entity.pdbx_description
1 polymer ?
#
loop_
_entity_poly.entity_id
_entity_poly.type
_entity_poly.pdbx_seq_one_letter_code
_entity_poly.pdbx_strand_id
1 'polypeptide(L)'
;MNVFREGSATAKVICDSAYRGSRLSSLEVTFPRPFLAEFNTHTRFGRNSASSRAIPVWKRMIAVLEKPYVPNSFGVNQAGMQAGEMLSAEDQRRVVQNWLFGRDMSVLQAYALVGGRKEIVSAVKGQKNLEAAERLCDKVEQLFLDHGVQVRLSTQDKGLHKQHANRVLETYSFHTVIVSATHWRNFFGLRASTDAQPEACDFALAMAKAMQASTPHELMPGEWHLPYIRPEDREETTDWMVLARASAGKCARTSYLTHDGTRSLEEDIRLAGSLLGNGHMSPFQHPARPREGLDPSGAWGNYSQVWTQLRKLIENESDFTKLVSRERLIVGCRGDETLVDFILSLSE
;
A
#
# COMPACT_ATOMS: atom_id res chain seq x y z
N MET A 1 20.79 -10.72 -18.71
CA MET A 1 19.42 -10.39 -18.26
C MET A 1 19.09 -9.00 -18.78
N ASN A 2 18.02 -8.82 -19.55
CA ASN A 2 17.52 -7.49 -19.91
C ASN A 2 16.97 -6.83 -18.65
N VAL A 3 17.76 -5.94 -18.04
CA VAL A 3 17.44 -5.28 -16.75
C VAL A 3 16.49 -4.10 -16.93
N PHE A 4 16.31 -3.62 -18.17
CA PHE A 4 15.36 -2.56 -18.48
C PHE A 4 14.10 -3.18 -19.06
N ARG A 5 13.10 -3.43 -18.20
CA ARG A 5 11.73 -3.69 -18.65
C ARG A 5 10.95 -2.39 -18.50
N GLU A 6 10.23 -2.00 -19.54
CA GLU A 6 9.07 -1.13 -19.41
C GLU A 6 8.20 -1.62 -18.22
N GLY A 7 7.79 -0.70 -17.33
CA GLY A 7 6.79 -0.99 -16.31
C GLY A 7 7.35 -1.48 -14.98
N SER A 8 8.13 -0.65 -14.28
CA SER A 8 8.37 -0.86 -12.85
C SER A 8 7.06 -0.84 -12.05
N ALA A 9 6.04 -0.15 -12.57
CA ALA A 9 4.72 -0.08 -11.96
C ALA A 9 3.65 -0.90 -12.70
N THR A 10 2.65 -1.33 -11.96
CA THR A 10 1.43 -1.97 -12.49
C THR A 10 0.21 -1.32 -11.87
N ALA A 11 -0.87 -1.23 -12.64
CA ALA A 11 -2.15 -0.73 -12.15
C ALA A 11 -3.28 -1.60 -12.69
N LYS A 12 -4.28 -1.86 -11.84
CA LYS A 12 -5.50 -2.57 -12.19
C LYS A 12 -6.69 -1.77 -11.68
N VAL A 13 -7.65 -1.51 -12.57
CA VAL A 13 -8.95 -0.98 -12.15
C VAL A 13 -9.71 -2.09 -11.42
N ILE A 14 -10.06 -1.84 -10.17
CA ILE A 14 -10.78 -2.78 -9.30
C ILE A 14 -12.27 -2.45 -9.15
N CYS A 15 -12.66 -1.21 -9.45
CA CYS A 15 -14.03 -0.77 -9.63
C CYS A 15 -14.02 0.56 -10.39
N ASP A 16 -14.98 0.78 -11.27
CA ASP A 16 -15.08 2.00 -12.06
C ASP A 16 -16.54 2.35 -12.31
N SER A 17 -16.92 3.54 -11.89
CA SER A 17 -18.30 3.98 -11.90
C SER A 17 -18.42 5.41 -12.41
N ALA A 18 -19.55 5.73 -13.01
CA ALA A 18 -19.90 7.09 -13.43
C ALA A 18 -21.27 7.47 -12.87
N TYR A 19 -21.43 8.75 -12.57
CA TYR A 19 -22.71 9.33 -12.21
C TYR A 19 -22.71 10.82 -12.56
N ARG A 20 -23.72 11.26 -13.33
CA ARG A 20 -23.91 12.68 -13.73
C ARG A 20 -22.63 13.32 -14.29
N GLY A 21 -21.92 12.58 -15.14
CA GLY A 21 -20.69 13.05 -15.78
C GLY A 21 -19.44 13.04 -14.89
N SER A 22 -19.52 12.60 -13.64
CA SER A 22 -18.35 12.37 -12.78
C SER A 22 -17.98 10.89 -12.74
N ARG A 23 -16.74 10.56 -13.10
CA ARG A 23 -16.17 9.21 -13.02
C ARG A 23 -15.43 9.01 -11.70
N LEU A 24 -15.83 8.02 -10.90
CA LEU A 24 -15.12 7.53 -9.73
C LEU A 24 -14.45 6.21 -10.08
N SER A 25 -13.13 6.20 -10.04
CA SER A 25 -12.34 4.99 -10.32
C SER A 25 -11.58 4.57 -9.06
N SER A 26 -11.53 3.27 -8.82
CA SER A 26 -10.71 2.64 -7.80
C SER A 26 -9.68 1.75 -8.48
N LEU A 27 -8.42 1.93 -8.12
CA LEU A 27 -7.29 1.21 -8.69
C LEU A 27 -6.47 0.54 -7.60
N GLU A 28 -6.02 -0.68 -7.86
CA GLU A 28 -4.87 -1.28 -7.19
C GLU A 28 -3.62 -0.93 -7.99
N VAL A 29 -2.66 -0.28 -7.35
CA VAL A 29 -1.43 0.21 -7.99
C VAL A 29 -0.23 -0.31 -7.22
N THR A 30 0.69 -0.95 -7.92
CA THR A 30 1.97 -1.40 -7.37
C THR A 30 3.11 -0.66 -8.03
N PHE A 31 3.99 -0.05 -7.24
CA PHE A 31 5.12 0.77 -7.69
C PHE A 31 6.28 0.71 -6.67
N PRO A 32 7.50 1.19 -6.99
CA PRO A 32 8.60 1.12 -6.05
C PRO A 32 8.34 1.91 -4.76
N ARG A 33 8.62 1.30 -3.62
CA ARG A 33 8.31 1.84 -2.28
C ARG A 33 8.92 3.23 -1.98
N PRO A 34 10.11 3.62 -2.49
CA PRO A 34 10.65 4.96 -2.30
C PRO A 34 9.70 6.09 -2.76
N PHE A 35 8.89 5.85 -3.80
CA PHE A 35 7.97 6.85 -4.36
C PHE A 35 6.67 7.01 -3.58
N LEU A 36 6.46 6.25 -2.50
CA LEU A 36 5.24 6.36 -1.71
C LEU A 36 5.06 7.76 -1.11
N ALA A 37 6.17 8.42 -0.72
CA ALA A 37 6.13 9.77 -0.18
C ALA A 37 5.57 10.76 -1.21
N GLU A 38 6.06 10.70 -2.45
CA GLU A 38 5.56 11.52 -3.56
C GLU A 38 4.13 11.19 -3.96
N PHE A 39 3.76 9.91 -3.95
CA PHE A 39 2.39 9.49 -4.21
C PHE A 39 1.42 10.04 -3.16
N ASN A 40 1.86 10.15 -1.90
CA ASN A 40 1.05 10.62 -0.79
C ASN A 40 0.82 12.14 -0.77
N THR A 41 1.54 12.94 -1.57
CA THR A 41 1.33 14.40 -1.62
C THR A 41 0.03 14.81 -2.32
N HIS A 42 -0.61 13.92 -3.09
CA HIS A 42 -1.83 14.21 -3.84
C HIS A 42 -3.10 14.13 -2.96
N THR A 43 -3.51 15.21 -2.32
CA THR A 43 -4.58 15.17 -1.29
C THR A 43 -5.97 14.74 -1.76
N ARG A 44 -6.24 14.70 -3.07
CA ARG A 44 -7.57 14.36 -3.64
C ARG A 44 -7.84 12.86 -3.78
N PHE A 45 -7.02 12.00 -3.16
CA PHE A 45 -7.13 10.54 -3.21
C PHE A 45 -7.65 9.93 -1.90
N GLY A 46 -8.60 9.01 -2.00
CA GLY A 46 -8.85 8.01 -0.95
C GLY A 46 -7.79 6.93 -1.08
N ARG A 47 -7.13 6.53 0.02
CA ARG A 47 -5.96 5.65 -0.04
C ARG A 47 -5.97 4.58 1.05
N ASN A 48 -5.64 3.37 0.65
CA ASN A 48 -5.24 2.29 1.55
C ASN A 48 -3.91 1.70 1.08
N SER A 49 -2.99 1.49 2.02
CA SER A 49 -1.59 1.15 1.72
C SER A 49 -1.18 -0.12 2.43
N ALA A 50 -0.49 -1.02 1.72
CA ALA A 50 -0.02 -2.27 2.30
C ALA A 50 0.93 -2.04 3.48
N SER A 51 0.65 -2.65 4.63
CA SER A 51 1.47 -2.44 5.84
C SER A 51 2.77 -3.24 5.79
N SER A 52 3.92 -2.56 5.89
CA SER A 52 5.22 -3.23 6.12
C SER A 52 5.29 -3.92 7.49
N ARG A 53 4.43 -3.55 8.44
CA ARG A 53 4.32 -4.22 9.75
C ARG A 53 3.53 -5.52 9.67
N ALA A 54 2.71 -5.73 8.64
CA ALA A 54 1.87 -6.93 8.54
C ALA A 54 2.63 -8.13 7.95
N ILE A 55 3.46 -7.90 6.93
CA ILE A 55 4.11 -8.95 6.14
C ILE A 55 5.30 -9.59 6.88
N PRO A 56 5.39 -10.93 6.96
CA PRO A 56 6.57 -11.61 7.50
C PRO A 56 7.86 -11.22 6.79
N VAL A 57 8.95 -11.02 7.55
CA VAL A 57 10.23 -10.51 7.03
C VAL A 57 10.81 -11.42 5.94
N TRP A 58 10.76 -12.74 6.14
CA TRP A 58 11.26 -13.71 5.16
C TRP A 58 10.53 -13.62 3.82
N LYS A 59 9.21 -13.37 3.81
CA LYS A 59 8.45 -13.17 2.57
C LYS A 59 8.89 -11.90 1.84
N ARG A 60 9.24 -10.83 2.59
CA ARG A 60 9.78 -9.61 2.00
C ARG A 60 11.18 -9.82 1.43
N MET A 61 12.04 -10.58 2.11
CA MET A 61 13.37 -10.93 1.58
C MET A 61 13.27 -11.72 0.27
N ILE A 62 12.35 -12.70 0.18
CA ILE A 62 12.06 -13.40 -1.09
C ILE A 62 11.65 -12.41 -2.17
N ALA A 63 10.66 -11.55 -1.90
CA ALA A 63 10.16 -10.59 -2.89
C ALA A 63 11.26 -9.65 -3.41
N VAL A 64 12.14 -9.17 -2.53
CA VAL A 64 13.27 -8.29 -2.88
C VAL A 64 14.36 -9.05 -3.65
N LEU A 65 14.62 -10.32 -3.33
CA LEU A 65 15.60 -11.13 -4.07
C LEU A 65 15.10 -11.54 -5.47
N GLU A 66 13.80 -11.78 -5.62
CA GLU A 66 13.19 -12.23 -6.89
C GLU A 66 12.84 -11.06 -7.81
N LYS A 67 12.27 -9.99 -7.27
CA LYS A 67 11.84 -8.80 -8.01
C LYS A 67 12.23 -7.52 -7.27
N PRO A 68 13.55 -7.22 -7.18
CA PRO A 68 13.99 -5.96 -6.60
C PRO A 68 13.54 -4.79 -7.46
N TYR A 69 13.25 -3.66 -6.83
CA TYR A 69 13.27 -2.39 -7.53
C TYR A 69 14.69 -2.07 -7.99
N VAL A 70 14.83 -1.72 -9.26
CA VAL A 70 16.03 -1.15 -9.88
C VAL A 70 15.55 0.11 -10.64
N PRO A 71 16.22 1.26 -10.49
CA PRO A 71 15.85 2.47 -11.22
C PRO A 71 15.82 2.24 -12.73
N ASN A 72 14.88 2.92 -13.40
CA ASN A 72 14.62 2.72 -14.83
C ASN A 72 15.68 3.36 -15.72
N SER A 73 16.39 4.35 -15.22
CA SER A 73 17.37 5.13 -15.98
C SER A 73 18.50 5.60 -15.06
N PHE A 74 19.72 5.65 -15.61
CA PHE A 74 20.90 6.14 -14.91
C PHE A 74 21.58 7.22 -15.76
N GLY A 75 21.26 8.48 -15.47
CA GLY A 75 21.91 9.62 -16.12
C GLY A 75 23.14 10.12 -15.35
N VAL A 76 24.00 10.84 -16.05
CA VAL A 76 25.22 11.45 -15.50
C VAL A 76 24.85 12.50 -14.45
N ASN A 77 25.67 12.61 -13.40
CA ASN A 77 25.54 13.64 -12.38
C ASN A 77 25.77 15.04 -12.97
N GLN A 78 24.87 15.98 -12.67
CA GLN A 78 24.97 17.39 -13.06
C GLN A 78 24.26 18.27 -12.03
N ALA A 79 24.48 19.59 -12.08
CA ALA A 79 23.77 20.52 -11.21
C ALA A 79 22.27 20.55 -11.53
N GLY A 80 21.42 20.60 -10.49
CA GLY A 80 19.97 20.63 -10.62
C GLY A 80 19.28 19.35 -10.16
N MET A 81 17.97 19.23 -10.41
CA MET A 81 17.14 18.10 -9.98
C MET A 81 17.06 16.96 -11.02
N GLN A 82 17.53 17.20 -12.24
CA GLN A 82 17.41 16.26 -13.36
C GLN A 82 18.77 15.69 -13.74
N ALA A 83 18.80 14.42 -14.09
CA ALA A 83 20.01 13.76 -14.55
C ALA A 83 20.44 14.29 -15.93
N GLY A 84 21.74 14.23 -16.22
CA GLY A 84 22.30 14.57 -17.52
C GLY A 84 22.08 13.44 -18.54
N GLU A 85 22.97 13.35 -19.52
CA GLU A 85 22.91 12.29 -20.53
C GLU A 85 22.93 10.89 -19.91
N MET A 86 22.30 9.94 -20.59
CA MET A 86 22.26 8.55 -20.14
C MET A 86 23.69 7.96 -20.10
N LEU A 87 24.02 7.20 -19.04
CA LEU A 87 25.28 6.48 -18.96
C LEU A 87 25.46 5.50 -20.13
N SER A 88 26.71 5.16 -20.42
CA SER A 88 27.03 4.11 -21.40
C SER A 88 26.36 2.78 -21.02
N ALA A 89 26.08 1.92 -22.00
CA ALA A 89 25.48 0.61 -21.72
C ALA A 89 26.34 -0.26 -20.77
N GLU A 90 27.67 -0.06 -20.78
CA GLU A 90 28.57 -0.73 -19.85
C GLU A 90 28.44 -0.19 -18.42
N ASP A 91 28.44 1.13 -18.25
CA ASP A 91 28.32 1.73 -16.94
C ASP A 91 26.95 1.50 -16.33
N GLN A 92 25.87 1.49 -17.13
CA GLN A 92 24.55 1.08 -16.67
C GLN A 92 24.57 -0.34 -16.06
N ARG A 93 25.27 -1.30 -16.69
CA ARG A 93 25.41 -2.65 -16.12
C ARG A 93 26.15 -2.63 -14.78
N ARG A 94 27.22 -1.84 -14.66
CA ARG A 94 27.98 -1.69 -13.41
C ARG A 94 27.16 -1.03 -12.30
N VAL A 95 26.37 0.00 -12.64
CA VAL A 95 25.46 0.67 -11.69
C VAL A 95 24.40 -0.29 -11.19
N VAL A 96 23.79 -1.09 -12.08
CA VAL A 96 22.84 -2.14 -11.68
C VAL A 96 23.50 -3.15 -10.75
N GLN A 97 24.72 -3.61 -11.04
CA GLN A 97 25.46 -4.52 -10.16
C GLN A 97 25.68 -3.91 -8.78
N ASN A 98 26.12 -2.65 -8.71
CA ASN A 98 26.31 -1.93 -7.43
C ASN A 98 24.99 -1.75 -6.66
N TRP A 99 23.90 -1.46 -7.37
CA TRP A 99 22.57 -1.34 -6.78
C TRP A 99 22.10 -2.68 -6.16
N LEU A 100 22.31 -3.78 -6.88
CA LEU A 100 21.96 -5.12 -6.42
C LEU A 100 22.88 -5.64 -5.31
N PHE A 101 24.14 -5.19 -5.25
CA PHE A 101 25.00 -5.42 -4.11
C PHE A 101 24.43 -4.77 -2.84
N GLY A 102 23.96 -3.52 -2.93
CA GLY A 102 23.27 -2.84 -1.82
C GLY A 102 22.02 -3.59 -1.36
N ARG A 103 21.24 -4.14 -2.30
CA ARG A 103 20.09 -5.01 -2.01
C ARG A 103 20.52 -6.23 -1.20
N ASP A 104 21.58 -6.92 -1.62
CA ASP A 104 22.07 -8.12 -0.93
C ASP A 104 22.46 -7.79 0.50
N MET A 105 23.21 -6.70 0.72
CA MET A 105 23.58 -6.25 2.06
C MET A 105 22.34 -5.96 2.94
N SER A 106 21.30 -5.34 2.40
CA SER A 106 20.04 -5.13 3.10
C SER A 106 19.31 -6.43 3.44
N VAL A 107 19.39 -7.45 2.57
CA VAL A 107 18.84 -8.79 2.84
C VAL A 107 19.62 -9.49 3.95
N LEU A 108 20.96 -9.47 3.90
CA LEU A 108 21.82 -10.02 4.95
C LEU A 108 21.51 -9.34 6.31
N GLN A 109 21.33 -8.02 6.30
CA GLN A 109 20.95 -7.26 7.49
C GLN A 109 19.57 -7.64 8.00
N ALA A 110 18.55 -7.73 7.15
CA ALA A 110 17.19 -8.14 7.55
C ALA A 110 17.18 -9.55 8.15
N TYR A 111 17.95 -10.47 7.56
CA TYR A 111 18.12 -11.84 8.04
C TYR A 111 18.75 -11.88 9.43
N ALA A 112 19.82 -11.11 9.67
CA ALA A 112 20.43 -11.01 10.98
C ALA A 112 19.49 -10.38 12.02
N LEU A 113 18.78 -9.30 11.65
CA LEU A 113 17.83 -8.60 12.53
C LEU A 113 16.70 -9.51 13.00
N VAL A 114 16.17 -10.38 12.13
CA VAL A 114 15.10 -11.31 12.51
C VAL A 114 15.61 -12.51 13.32
N GLY A 115 16.92 -12.67 13.51
CA GLY A 115 17.52 -13.78 14.27
C GLY A 115 17.94 -14.99 13.41
N GLY A 116 17.98 -14.83 12.08
CA GLY A 116 18.46 -15.84 11.13
C GLY A 116 17.54 -17.06 10.97
N ARG A 117 18.09 -18.15 10.43
CA ARG A 117 17.37 -19.38 10.04
C ARG A 117 16.48 -19.90 11.15
N LYS A 118 17.01 -20.01 12.37
CA LYS A 118 16.28 -20.58 13.52
C LYS A 118 14.94 -19.85 13.76
N GLU A 119 14.97 -18.53 13.84
CA GLU A 119 13.78 -17.71 14.08
C GLU A 119 12.84 -17.66 12.86
N ILE A 120 13.39 -17.68 11.66
CA ILE A 120 12.58 -17.70 10.43
C ILE A 120 11.80 -19.01 10.34
N VAL A 121 12.49 -20.14 10.45
CA VAL A 121 11.91 -21.48 10.32
C VAL A 121 10.88 -21.75 11.42
N SER A 122 11.16 -21.33 12.67
CA SER A 122 10.23 -21.51 13.79
C SER A 122 8.94 -20.71 13.66
N ALA A 123 8.97 -19.55 12.97
CA ALA A 123 7.82 -18.68 12.80
C ALA A 123 6.92 -19.05 11.60
N VAL A 124 7.35 -19.98 10.74
CA VAL A 124 6.65 -20.34 9.51
C VAL A 124 5.57 -21.40 9.77
N LYS A 125 4.41 -21.22 9.15
CA LYS A 125 3.29 -22.17 9.21
C LYS A 125 3.00 -22.75 7.82
N GLY A 126 2.79 -24.07 7.77
CA GLY A 126 2.44 -24.82 6.56
C GLY A 126 3.65 -25.27 5.74
N GLN A 127 3.61 -26.50 5.26
CA GLN A 127 4.75 -27.18 4.61
C GLN A 127 5.32 -26.39 3.42
N LYS A 128 4.46 -25.91 2.52
CA LYS A 128 4.89 -25.13 1.34
C LYS A 128 5.65 -23.84 1.72
N ASN A 129 5.23 -23.17 2.79
CA ASN A 129 5.92 -21.97 3.26
C ASN A 129 7.25 -22.31 3.92
N LEU A 130 7.32 -23.44 4.62
CA LEU A 130 8.53 -23.92 5.29
C LEU A 130 9.64 -24.17 4.28
N GLU A 131 9.34 -24.92 3.22
CA GLU A 131 10.29 -25.18 2.13
C GLU A 131 10.77 -23.89 1.45
N ALA A 132 9.87 -22.91 1.25
CA ALA A 132 10.25 -21.62 0.69
C ALA A 132 11.16 -20.82 1.63
N ALA A 133 10.91 -20.87 2.94
CA ALA A 133 11.73 -20.22 3.94
C ALA A 133 13.10 -20.87 4.09
N GLU A 134 13.20 -22.20 4.02
CA GLU A 134 14.48 -22.93 4.03
C GLU A 134 15.33 -22.58 2.81
N ARG A 135 14.75 -22.63 1.60
CA ARG A 135 15.45 -22.20 0.37
C ARG A 135 15.93 -20.76 0.43
N LEU A 136 15.14 -19.87 1.05
CA LEU A 136 15.57 -18.50 1.30
C LEU A 136 16.78 -18.47 2.23
N CYS A 137 16.76 -19.21 3.34
CA CYS A 137 17.88 -19.24 4.28
C CYS A 137 19.15 -19.75 3.61
N ASP A 138 19.07 -20.81 2.82
CA ASP A 138 20.21 -21.35 2.05
C ASP A 138 20.80 -20.26 1.12
N LYS A 139 19.93 -19.54 0.40
CA LYS A 139 20.34 -18.47 -0.51
C LYS A 139 20.99 -17.30 0.24
N VAL A 140 20.45 -16.89 1.38
CA VAL A 140 20.99 -15.78 2.19
C VAL A 140 22.33 -16.18 2.82
N GLU A 141 22.46 -17.41 3.30
CA GLU A 141 23.72 -17.94 3.83
C GLU A 141 24.79 -18.05 2.74
N GLN A 142 24.42 -18.42 1.51
CA GLN A 142 25.34 -18.36 0.37
C GLN A 142 25.78 -16.93 0.06
N LEU A 143 24.88 -15.94 0.13
CA LEU A 143 25.24 -14.53 -0.05
C LEU A 143 26.26 -14.03 0.99
N PHE A 144 26.23 -14.53 2.23
CA PHE A 144 27.27 -14.22 3.22
C PHE A 144 28.65 -14.69 2.74
N LEU A 145 28.72 -15.89 2.14
CA LEU A 145 29.97 -16.45 1.61
C LEU A 145 30.43 -15.69 0.37
N ASP A 146 29.53 -15.47 -0.60
CA ASP A 146 29.83 -14.81 -1.87
C ASP A 146 30.42 -13.41 -1.68
N HIS A 147 29.90 -12.66 -0.70
CA HIS A 147 30.35 -11.31 -0.37
C HIS A 147 31.46 -11.26 0.70
N GLY A 148 31.94 -12.41 1.18
CA GLY A 148 33.00 -12.48 2.18
C GLY A 148 32.66 -11.77 3.50
N VAL A 149 31.38 -11.68 3.86
CA VAL A 149 30.91 -10.98 5.06
C VAL A 149 31.22 -11.85 6.28
N GLN A 150 32.42 -11.68 6.83
CA GLN A 150 32.92 -12.49 7.97
C GLN A 150 32.38 -12.04 9.32
N VAL A 151 32.02 -10.75 9.46
CA VAL A 151 31.34 -10.26 10.65
C VAL A 151 29.90 -10.75 10.59
N ARG A 152 29.61 -11.87 11.26
CA ARG A 152 28.24 -12.23 11.61
C ARG A 152 27.68 -11.03 12.36
N LEU A 153 26.86 -10.22 11.69
CA LEU A 153 26.02 -9.22 12.32
C LEU A 153 25.47 -9.83 13.60
N SER A 154 25.70 -9.20 14.76
CA SER A 154 25.43 -9.82 16.06
C SER A 154 23.99 -10.32 16.09
N THR A 155 23.81 -11.63 16.11
CA THR A 155 22.49 -12.22 16.26
C THR A 155 22.11 -12.08 17.73
N GLN A 156 20.98 -11.42 17.97
CA GLN A 156 20.38 -11.29 19.30
C GLN A 156 19.86 -12.68 19.75
N ASP A 157 19.71 -12.88 21.06
CA ASP A 157 19.08 -14.11 21.60
C ASP A 157 17.63 -14.29 21.13
N LYS A 158 16.99 -13.19 20.71
CA LYS A 158 15.65 -13.14 20.14
C LYS A 158 15.62 -12.20 18.94
N GLY A 159 14.90 -12.56 17.88
CA GLY A 159 14.76 -11.73 16.69
C GLY A 159 14.03 -10.41 16.93
N LEU A 160 14.45 -9.35 16.24
CA LEU A 160 13.78 -8.06 16.21
C LEU A 160 12.40 -8.17 15.55
N HIS A 161 11.42 -7.48 16.12
CA HIS A 161 10.07 -7.46 15.57
C HIS A 161 10.03 -6.92 14.12
N LYS A 162 9.20 -7.55 13.27
CA LYS A 162 9.04 -7.25 11.83
C LYS A 162 8.81 -5.78 11.48
N GLN A 163 8.26 -4.98 12.41
CA GLN A 163 8.02 -3.56 12.20
C GLN A 163 9.29 -2.75 11.90
N HIS A 164 10.44 -3.22 12.38
CA HIS A 164 11.76 -2.61 12.16
C HIS A 164 12.59 -3.44 11.18
N ALA A 165 12.60 -4.77 11.30
CA ALA A 165 13.39 -5.64 10.42
C ALA A 165 13.00 -5.52 8.94
N ASN A 166 11.74 -5.20 8.61
CA ASN A 166 11.33 -4.93 7.22
C ASN A 166 11.81 -3.59 6.65
N ARG A 167 12.23 -2.63 7.49
CA ARG A 167 12.53 -1.26 7.05
C ARG A 167 13.77 -1.18 6.17
N VAL A 168 14.78 -2.00 6.47
CA VAL A 168 16.03 -2.03 5.70
C VAL A 168 15.83 -2.54 4.26
N LEU A 169 14.70 -3.20 4.00
CA LEU A 169 14.33 -3.71 2.68
C LEU A 169 13.52 -2.71 1.85
N GLU A 170 13.06 -1.59 2.41
CA GLU A 170 12.11 -0.68 1.74
C GLU A 170 12.69 -0.07 0.46
N THR A 171 13.99 0.23 0.42
CA THR A 171 14.65 0.80 -0.78
C THR A 171 14.48 -0.07 -2.03
N TYR A 172 14.48 -1.39 -1.87
CA TYR A 172 14.44 -2.36 -2.98
C TYR A 172 13.07 -3.02 -3.14
N SER A 173 12.09 -2.62 -2.34
CA SER A 173 10.76 -3.22 -2.33
C SER A 173 9.80 -2.50 -3.28
N PHE A 174 8.85 -3.27 -3.81
CA PHE A 174 7.62 -2.71 -4.35
C PHE A 174 6.57 -2.53 -3.26
N HIS A 175 5.62 -1.65 -3.52
CA HIS A 175 4.55 -1.30 -2.61
C HIS A 175 3.23 -1.20 -3.35
N THR A 176 2.17 -1.71 -2.72
CA THR A 176 0.83 -1.73 -3.31
C THR A 176 -0.09 -0.82 -2.52
N VAL A 177 -0.82 0.02 -3.24
CA VAL A 177 -1.86 0.90 -2.71
C VAL A 177 -3.17 0.66 -3.45
N ILE A 178 -4.28 0.76 -2.72
CA ILE A 178 -5.57 1.05 -3.34
C ILE A 178 -5.74 2.56 -3.34
N VAL A 179 -6.15 3.10 -4.48
CA VAL A 179 -6.47 4.51 -4.63
C VAL A 179 -7.83 4.68 -5.28
N SER A 180 -8.66 5.54 -4.70
CA SER A 180 -9.97 5.91 -5.26
C SER A 180 -10.03 7.42 -5.44
N ALA A 181 -10.47 7.89 -6.60
CA ALA A 181 -10.61 9.32 -6.86
C ALA A 181 -11.55 9.63 -8.04
N THR A 182 -11.92 10.91 -8.11
CA THR A 182 -12.68 11.52 -9.21
C THR A 182 -11.88 12.58 -9.97
N HIS A 183 -10.80 13.10 -9.37
CA HIS A 183 -10.01 14.23 -9.89
C HIS A 183 -8.63 13.76 -10.37
N TRP A 184 -8.59 13.07 -11.50
CA TRP A 184 -7.37 12.44 -12.01
C TRP A 184 -6.49 13.36 -12.86
N ARG A 185 -7.09 14.37 -13.51
CA ARG A 185 -6.40 15.23 -14.48
C ARG A 185 -5.17 15.92 -13.92
N ASN A 186 -5.26 16.45 -12.69
CA ASN A 186 -4.11 17.11 -12.04
C ASN A 186 -2.98 16.12 -11.75
N PHE A 187 -3.31 14.93 -11.23
CA PHE A 187 -2.32 13.89 -10.96
C PHE A 187 -1.58 13.48 -12.24
N PHE A 188 -2.31 13.18 -13.32
CA PHE A 188 -1.69 12.82 -14.60
C PHE A 188 -0.91 13.99 -15.21
N GLY A 189 -1.40 15.22 -15.13
CA GLY A 189 -0.68 16.40 -15.62
C GLY A 189 0.66 16.63 -14.90
N LEU A 190 0.73 16.34 -13.59
CA LEU A 190 1.96 16.47 -12.80
C LEU A 190 2.92 15.29 -12.97
N ARG A 191 2.37 14.06 -13.10
CA ARG A 191 3.17 12.83 -12.99
C ARG A 191 3.45 12.15 -14.31
N ALA A 192 2.55 12.24 -15.30
CA ALA A 192 2.86 11.84 -16.68
C ALA A 192 3.50 13.02 -17.45
N SER A 193 4.57 13.57 -16.87
CA SER A 193 5.32 14.72 -17.37
C SER A 193 6.79 14.37 -17.51
N THR A 194 7.50 15.05 -18.41
CA THR A 194 8.96 14.96 -18.56
C THR A 194 9.72 15.54 -17.36
N ASP A 195 9.07 16.40 -16.58
CA ASP A 195 9.65 16.98 -15.35
C ASP A 195 9.50 16.04 -14.15
N ALA A 196 8.65 15.02 -14.25
CA ALA A 196 8.49 14.03 -13.21
C ALA A 196 9.65 13.04 -13.22
N GLN A 197 10.01 12.53 -12.05
CA GLN A 197 10.97 11.45 -11.96
C GLN A 197 10.47 10.24 -12.78
N PRO A 198 11.33 9.53 -13.53
CA PRO A 198 10.92 8.48 -14.46
C PRO A 198 10.00 7.42 -13.85
N GLU A 199 10.29 6.95 -12.63
CA GLU A 199 9.45 5.96 -11.95
C GLU A 199 8.07 6.52 -11.55
N ALA A 200 7.98 7.82 -11.28
CA ALA A 200 6.71 8.48 -11.02
C ALA A 200 5.86 8.61 -12.28
N CYS A 201 6.51 8.85 -13.41
CA CYS A 201 5.89 8.80 -14.73
C CYS A 201 5.36 7.40 -15.03
N ASP A 202 6.15 6.36 -14.79
CA ASP A 202 5.76 4.96 -15.02
C ASP A 202 4.46 4.57 -14.31
N PHE A 203 4.33 4.85 -13.00
CA PHE A 203 3.09 4.48 -12.30
C PHE A 203 1.91 5.35 -12.72
N ALA A 204 2.12 6.63 -13.07
CA ALA A 204 1.06 7.49 -13.56
C ALA A 204 0.55 7.00 -14.92
N LEU A 205 1.45 6.62 -15.82
CA LEU A 205 1.12 6.03 -17.12
C LEU A 205 0.44 4.67 -16.98
N ALA A 206 0.90 3.81 -16.08
CA ALA A 206 0.24 2.52 -15.81
C ALA A 206 -1.21 2.72 -15.36
N MET A 207 -1.45 3.67 -14.45
CA MET A 207 -2.79 4.03 -13.98
C MET A 207 -3.65 4.61 -15.11
N ALA A 208 -3.12 5.55 -15.90
CA ALA A 208 -3.83 6.18 -17.00
C ALA A 208 -4.22 5.14 -18.06
N LYS A 209 -3.32 4.24 -18.45
CA LYS A 209 -3.59 3.14 -19.38
C LYS A 209 -4.66 2.19 -18.85
N ALA A 210 -4.59 1.82 -17.58
CA ALA A 210 -5.60 0.97 -16.95
C ALA A 210 -7.00 1.62 -16.95
N MET A 211 -7.08 2.93 -16.68
CA MET A 211 -8.33 3.69 -16.77
C MET A 211 -8.81 3.88 -18.21
N GLN A 212 -7.92 4.10 -19.17
CA GLN A 212 -8.27 4.23 -20.58
C GLN A 212 -8.88 2.94 -21.13
N ALA A 213 -8.35 1.79 -20.70
CA ALA A 213 -8.85 0.47 -21.09
C ALA A 213 -10.16 0.08 -20.39
N SER A 214 -10.59 0.83 -19.38
CA SER A 214 -11.79 0.54 -18.59
C SER A 214 -12.95 1.45 -18.98
N THR A 215 -14.15 0.88 -19.10
CA THR A 215 -15.40 1.62 -19.30
C THR A 215 -16.14 1.71 -17.96
N PRO A 216 -16.44 2.91 -17.43
CA PRO A 216 -17.13 3.04 -16.15
C PRO A 216 -18.58 2.58 -16.25
N HIS A 217 -19.07 1.95 -15.19
CA HIS A 217 -20.48 1.58 -15.05
C HIS A 217 -21.30 2.78 -14.56
N GLU A 218 -22.28 3.23 -15.34
CA GLU A 218 -23.17 4.31 -14.93
C GLU A 218 -24.10 3.82 -13.80
N LEU A 219 -24.07 4.50 -12.66
CA LEU A 219 -24.87 4.14 -11.49
C LEU A 219 -26.18 4.93 -11.44
N MET A 220 -27.22 4.28 -10.93
CA MET A 220 -28.48 4.91 -10.57
C MET A 220 -28.47 5.39 -9.10
N PRO A 221 -29.34 6.34 -8.72
CA PRO A 221 -29.57 6.65 -7.31
C PRO A 221 -29.87 5.39 -6.48
N GLY A 222 -29.22 5.24 -5.33
CA GLY A 222 -29.30 4.06 -4.47
C GLY A 222 -28.26 2.97 -4.74
N GLU A 223 -27.58 2.98 -5.89
CA GLU A 223 -26.49 2.03 -6.19
C GLU A 223 -25.14 2.49 -5.60
N TRP A 224 -24.15 1.60 -5.66
CA TRP A 224 -22.86 1.83 -5.01
C TRP A 224 -21.65 1.45 -5.87
N HIS A 225 -20.63 2.30 -5.78
CA HIS A 225 -19.26 2.00 -6.16
C HIS A 225 -18.62 1.15 -5.05
N LEU A 226 -18.34 -0.12 -5.35
CA LEU A 226 -17.94 -1.13 -4.36
C LEU A 226 -16.66 -1.88 -4.78
N PRO A 227 -15.47 -1.33 -4.51
CA PRO A 227 -14.21 -2.01 -4.81
C PRO A 227 -14.11 -3.40 -4.19
N TYR A 228 -13.64 -4.37 -4.99
CA TYR A 228 -13.49 -5.80 -4.65
C TYR A 228 -14.78 -6.58 -4.30
N ILE A 229 -15.98 -5.99 -4.43
CA ILE A 229 -17.22 -6.77 -4.31
C ILE A 229 -17.48 -7.51 -5.62
N ARG A 230 -17.62 -8.82 -5.52
CA ARG A 230 -17.82 -9.75 -6.64
C ARG A 230 -19.31 -10.05 -6.84
N PRO A 231 -19.71 -10.64 -7.99
CA PRO A 231 -21.07 -11.12 -8.20
C PRO A 231 -21.54 -12.06 -7.09
N GLU A 232 -20.70 -13.02 -6.68
CA GLU A 232 -21.04 -13.96 -5.59
C GLU A 232 -21.32 -13.25 -4.27
N ASP A 233 -20.57 -12.19 -3.94
CA ASP A 233 -20.79 -11.39 -2.73
C ASP A 233 -22.19 -10.70 -2.77
N ARG A 234 -22.71 -10.38 -3.97
CA ARG A 234 -24.03 -9.75 -4.19
C ARG A 234 -25.18 -10.75 -4.15
N GLU A 235 -24.90 -12.05 -4.32
CA GLU A 235 -25.89 -13.12 -4.17
C GLU A 235 -26.17 -13.41 -2.69
N GLU A 236 -25.22 -13.14 -1.80
CA GLU A 236 -25.36 -13.34 -0.35
C GLU A 236 -26.31 -12.31 0.30
N THR A 237 -26.41 -11.09 -0.24
CA THR A 237 -27.28 -10.04 0.33
C THR A 237 -27.61 -8.93 -0.67
N THR A 238 -28.82 -8.38 -0.56
CA THR A 238 -29.26 -7.18 -1.31
C THR A 238 -29.06 -5.88 -0.53
N ASP A 239 -28.56 -5.95 0.72
CA ASP A 239 -28.29 -4.76 1.53
C ASP A 239 -26.99 -4.08 1.11
N TRP A 240 -27.14 -2.94 0.44
CA TRP A 240 -26.04 -2.12 -0.04
C TRP A 240 -25.09 -1.63 1.05
N MET A 241 -25.58 -1.34 2.25
CA MET A 241 -24.74 -0.89 3.37
C MET A 241 -23.87 -2.03 3.88
N VAL A 242 -24.41 -3.26 3.90
CA VAL A 242 -23.63 -4.47 4.23
C VAL A 242 -22.52 -4.68 3.20
N LEU A 243 -22.84 -4.60 1.90
CA LEU A 243 -21.85 -4.71 0.83
C LEU A 243 -20.80 -3.59 0.88
N ALA A 244 -21.20 -2.37 1.22
CA ALA A 244 -20.29 -1.23 1.36
C ALA A 244 -19.29 -1.43 2.51
N ARG A 245 -19.75 -1.96 3.66
CA ARG A 245 -18.88 -2.33 4.78
C ARG A 245 -17.94 -3.48 4.40
N ALA A 246 -18.44 -4.51 3.73
CA ALA A 246 -17.61 -5.59 3.24
C ALA A 246 -16.53 -5.10 2.26
N SER A 247 -16.88 -4.19 1.34
CA SER A 247 -15.95 -3.55 0.41
C SER A 247 -14.84 -2.80 1.16
N ALA A 248 -15.17 -2.04 2.21
CA ALA A 248 -14.19 -1.40 3.08
C ALA A 248 -13.26 -2.43 3.76
N GLY A 249 -13.81 -3.54 4.25
CA GLY A 249 -13.06 -4.66 4.81
C GLY A 249 -12.07 -5.28 3.81
N LYS A 250 -12.51 -5.52 2.56
CA LYS A 250 -11.65 -6.00 1.47
C LYS A 250 -10.56 -4.98 1.13
N CYS A 251 -10.89 -3.68 1.08
CA CYS A 251 -9.91 -2.61 0.84
C CYS A 251 -8.86 -2.49 1.96
N ALA A 252 -9.20 -2.84 3.20
CA ALA A 252 -8.24 -2.81 4.30
C ALA A 252 -7.16 -3.90 4.19
N ARG A 253 -7.38 -4.94 3.38
CA ARG A 253 -6.52 -6.12 3.31
C ARG A 253 -5.34 -5.99 2.36
N THR A 254 -5.06 -4.81 1.79
CA THR A 254 -4.00 -4.56 0.80
C THR A 254 -2.69 -5.30 1.12
N SER A 255 -2.55 -6.50 0.58
CA SER A 255 -1.33 -7.27 0.45
C SER A 255 -1.65 -8.47 -0.44
N TYR A 256 -0.87 -8.67 -1.50
CA TYR A 256 -0.96 -9.84 -2.39
C TYR A 256 -0.96 -11.19 -1.63
N LEU A 257 -0.45 -11.20 -0.40
CA LEU A 257 -0.27 -12.39 0.42
C LEU A 257 -1.54 -12.89 1.12
N THR A 258 -2.67 -12.20 0.99
CA THR A 258 -3.93 -12.58 1.64
C THR A 258 -5.12 -12.72 0.68
N HIS A 259 -4.93 -12.53 -0.63
CA HIS A 259 -6.00 -12.78 -1.62
C HIS A 259 -6.14 -14.26 -2.01
N ASP A 260 -5.20 -15.13 -1.60
CA ASP A 260 -5.22 -16.58 -1.86
C ASP A 260 -6.23 -17.37 -0.99
N GLY A 261 -7.14 -16.69 -0.30
CA GLY A 261 -8.27 -17.32 0.38
C GLY A 261 -9.57 -16.70 -0.10
N THR A 262 -10.43 -17.49 -0.72
CA THR A 262 -11.85 -17.17 -0.85
C THR A 262 -12.41 -17.07 0.57
N ARG A 263 -12.51 -15.85 1.08
CA ARG A 263 -13.08 -15.55 2.40
C ARG A 263 -14.54 -15.16 2.23
N SER A 264 -15.35 -15.53 3.22
CA SER A 264 -16.77 -15.21 3.20
C SER A 264 -16.98 -13.71 3.37
N LEU A 265 -18.12 -13.22 2.87
CA LEU A 265 -18.56 -11.85 3.06
C LEU A 265 -18.58 -11.45 4.56
N GLU A 266 -18.99 -12.39 5.41
CA GLU A 266 -19.05 -12.22 6.86
C GLU A 266 -17.70 -11.84 7.49
N GLU A 267 -16.59 -12.45 7.06
CA GLU A 267 -15.26 -12.13 7.59
C GLU A 267 -14.79 -10.72 7.19
N ASP A 268 -15.21 -10.22 6.03
CA ASP A 268 -14.92 -8.87 5.58
C ASP A 268 -15.74 -7.84 6.37
N ILE A 269 -17.01 -8.14 6.67
CA ILE A 269 -17.86 -7.31 7.53
C ILE A 269 -17.29 -7.25 8.95
N ARG A 270 -16.87 -8.40 9.50
CA ARG A 270 -16.27 -8.47 10.84
C ARG A 270 -14.98 -7.64 10.92
N LEU A 271 -14.15 -7.69 9.88
CA LEU A 271 -12.97 -6.83 9.79
C LEU A 271 -13.36 -5.35 9.73
N ALA A 272 -14.36 -4.97 8.92
CA ALA A 272 -14.85 -3.59 8.86
C ALA A 272 -15.32 -3.10 10.25
N GLY A 273 -16.08 -3.91 10.98
CA GLY A 273 -16.49 -3.58 12.36
C GLY A 273 -15.31 -3.35 13.30
N SER A 274 -14.27 -4.19 13.23
CA SER A 274 -13.04 -4.02 14.01
C SER A 274 -12.29 -2.74 13.64
N LEU A 275 -12.27 -2.35 12.36
CA LEU A 275 -11.63 -1.12 11.89
C LEU A 275 -12.37 0.13 12.39
N LEU A 276 -13.71 0.11 12.37
CA LEU A 276 -14.54 1.18 12.95
C LEU A 276 -14.24 1.38 14.43
N GLY A 277 -14.28 0.30 15.22
CA GLY A 277 -14.02 0.37 16.66
C GLY A 277 -12.60 0.84 17.02
N ASN A 278 -11.66 0.76 16.08
CA ASN A 278 -10.28 1.23 16.26
C ASN A 278 -9.98 2.54 15.50
N GLY A 279 -10.99 3.23 14.95
CA GLY A 279 -10.81 4.50 14.24
C GLY A 279 -10.05 4.42 12.93
N HIS A 280 -9.88 3.23 12.38
CA HIS A 280 -9.17 3.03 11.12
C HIS A 280 -10.09 3.34 9.94
N MET A 281 -10.27 4.64 9.66
CA MET A 281 -11.31 5.13 8.76
C MET A 281 -10.92 5.18 7.27
N SER A 282 -9.64 5.04 6.92
CA SER A 282 -9.20 5.11 5.51
C SER A 282 -9.90 4.11 4.57
N PRO A 283 -10.15 2.83 4.95
CA PRO A 283 -10.79 1.87 4.04
C PRO A 283 -12.22 2.28 3.64
N PHE A 284 -12.91 3.04 4.49
CA PHE A 284 -14.27 3.51 4.26
C PHE A 284 -14.34 4.68 3.26
N GLN A 285 -13.20 5.21 2.81
CA GLN A 285 -13.19 6.23 1.74
C GLN A 285 -13.45 5.62 0.36
N HIS A 286 -13.13 4.33 0.17
CA HIS A 286 -13.22 3.68 -1.13
C HIS A 286 -14.66 3.40 -1.58
N PRO A 287 -15.54 2.82 -0.74
CA PRO A 287 -16.94 2.66 -1.10
C PRO A 287 -17.65 4.00 -1.11
N ALA A 288 -18.43 4.25 -2.14
CA ALA A 288 -19.20 5.49 -2.29
C ALA A 288 -20.48 5.25 -3.09
N ARG A 289 -21.43 6.17 -2.97
CA ARG A 289 -22.68 6.14 -3.75
C ARG A 289 -22.97 7.49 -4.41
N PRO A 290 -23.80 7.52 -5.46
CA PRO A 290 -24.46 8.75 -5.89
C PRO A 290 -25.05 9.49 -4.69
N ARG A 291 -24.79 10.80 -4.63
CA ARG A 291 -25.26 11.65 -3.55
C ARG A 291 -26.78 11.81 -3.59
N GLU A 292 -27.40 11.70 -2.42
CA GLU A 292 -28.82 11.90 -2.20
C GLU A 292 -29.08 13.25 -1.49
N GLY A 293 -30.30 13.77 -1.62
CA GLY A 293 -30.66 15.09 -1.08
C GLY A 293 -30.57 15.19 0.44
N LEU A 294 -30.68 14.06 1.16
CA LEU A 294 -30.60 14.00 2.62
C LEU A 294 -29.16 13.82 3.13
N ASP A 295 -28.17 13.66 2.24
CA ASP A 295 -26.78 13.44 2.67
C ASP A 295 -26.20 14.70 3.34
N PRO A 296 -25.39 14.52 4.41
CA PRO A 296 -24.75 15.63 5.09
C PRO A 296 -23.96 16.54 4.14
N SER A 297 -23.85 17.83 4.51
CA SER A 297 -22.93 18.72 3.81
C SER A 297 -21.49 18.20 3.96
N GLY A 298 -20.70 18.27 2.89
CA GLY A 298 -19.33 17.77 2.86
C GLY A 298 -19.20 16.24 2.70
N ALA A 299 -20.30 15.50 2.54
CA ALA A 299 -20.26 14.03 2.49
C ALA A 299 -19.51 13.44 1.28
N TRP A 300 -19.15 14.28 0.30
CA TRP A 300 -18.28 13.91 -0.82
C TRP A 300 -16.81 13.77 -0.42
N GLY A 301 -16.38 14.35 0.71
CA GLY A 301 -15.00 14.36 1.14
C GLY A 301 -14.04 14.89 0.07
N ASN A 302 -13.13 14.05 -0.40
CA ASN A 302 -12.17 14.38 -1.45
C ASN A 302 -12.65 14.04 -2.88
N TYR A 303 -13.90 13.60 -3.06
CA TYR A 303 -14.50 13.34 -4.36
C TYR A 303 -15.23 14.58 -4.92
N SER A 304 -15.83 14.44 -6.10
CA SER A 304 -16.74 15.47 -6.63
C SER A 304 -18.05 15.44 -5.86
N GLN A 305 -18.74 16.56 -5.80
CA GLN A 305 -19.93 16.76 -4.95
C GLN A 305 -21.14 15.86 -5.28
N VAL A 306 -21.11 15.14 -6.40
CA VAL A 306 -22.16 14.18 -6.79
C VAL A 306 -22.00 12.80 -6.14
N TRP A 307 -20.92 12.57 -5.39
CA TRP A 307 -20.67 11.32 -4.66
C TRP A 307 -20.76 11.54 -3.16
N THR A 308 -21.13 10.49 -2.43
CA THR A 308 -21.09 10.42 -0.97
C THR A 308 -20.20 9.24 -0.57
N GLN A 309 -19.15 9.51 0.19
CA GLN A 309 -18.24 8.47 0.70
C GLN A 309 -18.86 7.75 1.89
N LEU A 310 -18.69 6.42 1.99
CA LEU A 310 -19.14 5.66 3.15
C LEU A 310 -18.55 6.23 4.45
N ARG A 311 -17.27 6.63 4.42
CA ARG A 311 -16.58 7.28 5.55
C ARG A 311 -17.38 8.45 6.12
N LYS A 312 -18.00 9.27 5.28
CA LYS A 312 -18.73 10.48 5.69
C LYS A 312 -20.13 10.20 6.25
N LEU A 313 -20.58 8.95 6.16
CA LEU A 313 -21.83 8.49 6.78
C LEU A 313 -21.58 7.84 8.15
N ILE A 314 -20.31 7.71 8.56
CA ILE A 314 -19.93 7.16 9.85
C ILE A 314 -19.90 8.30 10.87
N GLU A 315 -20.59 8.09 11.98
CA GLU A 315 -20.61 9.03 13.10
C GLU A 315 -19.18 9.23 13.64
N ASN A 316 -18.82 10.50 13.91
CA ASN A 316 -17.52 10.87 14.48
C ASN A 316 -16.29 10.42 13.67
N GLU A 317 -16.42 10.22 12.35
CA GLU A 317 -15.31 9.76 11.50
C GLU A 317 -14.07 10.69 11.51
N SER A 318 -14.29 11.98 11.79
CA SER A 318 -13.27 13.01 11.86
C SER A 318 -12.62 13.15 13.24
N ASP A 319 -13.23 12.59 14.28
CA ASP A 319 -12.78 12.72 15.66
C ASP A 319 -12.62 11.35 16.32
N PHE A 320 -11.40 10.84 16.31
CA PHE A 320 -11.08 9.56 16.92
C PHE A 320 -11.08 9.60 18.45
N THR A 321 -11.02 10.78 19.08
CA THR A 321 -11.03 10.89 20.54
C THR A 321 -12.36 10.38 21.12
N LYS A 322 -13.46 10.48 20.36
CA LYS A 322 -14.77 9.91 20.72
C LYS A 322 -14.83 8.38 20.72
N LEU A 323 -13.84 7.71 20.10
CA LEU A 323 -13.76 6.26 20.03
C LEU A 323 -12.67 5.68 20.95
N VAL A 324 -11.87 6.53 21.61
CA VAL A 324 -10.77 6.12 22.49
C VAL A 324 -11.06 6.59 23.90
N SER A 325 -11.01 5.67 24.87
CA SER A 325 -11.18 6.05 26.27
C SER A 325 -10.04 6.94 26.75
N ARG A 326 -10.31 7.80 27.74
CA ARG A 326 -9.30 8.66 28.34
C ARG A 326 -8.10 7.85 28.86
N GLU A 327 -8.33 6.68 29.45
CA GLU A 327 -7.28 5.81 29.97
C GLU A 327 -6.33 5.34 28.85
N ARG A 328 -6.88 5.02 27.67
CA ARG A 328 -6.07 4.68 26.50
C ARG A 328 -5.27 5.89 26.00
N LEU A 329 -5.84 7.09 26.04
CA LEU A 329 -5.12 8.32 25.69
C LEU A 329 -3.98 8.61 26.67
N ILE A 330 -4.18 8.41 27.99
CA ILE A 330 -3.13 8.56 29.01
C ILE A 330 -1.97 7.62 28.72
N VAL A 331 -2.25 6.34 28.43
CA VAL A 331 -1.20 5.38 28.04
C VAL A 331 -0.46 5.85 26.78
N GLY A 332 -1.18 6.32 25.76
CA GLY A 332 -0.59 6.87 24.52
C GLY A 332 0.27 8.12 24.76
N CYS A 333 -0.15 8.97 25.69
CA CYS A 333 0.56 10.17 26.15
C CYS A 333 1.62 9.85 27.21
N ARG A 334 1.94 8.56 27.41
CA ARG A 334 2.99 8.09 28.33
C ARG A 334 2.77 8.54 29.78
N GLY A 335 1.51 8.63 30.21
CA GLY A 335 1.11 9.05 31.56
C GLY A 335 0.92 10.55 31.74
N ASP A 336 1.13 11.37 30.71
CA ASP A 336 0.93 12.82 30.80
C ASP A 336 -0.56 13.19 30.66
N GLU A 337 -1.23 13.38 31.80
CA GLU A 337 -2.63 13.78 31.84
C GLU A 337 -2.87 15.20 31.32
N THR A 338 -1.91 16.11 31.51
CA THR A 338 -2.03 17.49 31.03
C THR A 338 -2.03 17.55 29.50
N LEU A 339 -1.25 16.66 28.87
CA LEU A 339 -1.26 16.48 27.42
C LEU A 339 -2.59 15.89 26.92
N VAL A 340 -3.19 14.96 27.67
CA VAL A 340 -4.52 14.42 27.34
C VAL A 340 -5.58 15.51 27.42
N ASP A 341 -5.54 16.35 28.46
CA ASP A 341 -6.45 17.50 28.59
C ASP A 341 -6.29 18.48 27.44
N PHE A 342 -5.05 18.77 27.04
CA PHE A 342 -4.78 19.59 25.85
C PHE A 342 -5.39 18.98 24.59
N ILE A 343 -5.18 17.68 24.33
CA ILE A 343 -5.74 16.98 23.15
C ILE A 343 -7.28 17.07 23.14
N LEU A 344 -7.92 16.78 24.28
CA LEU A 344 -9.38 16.79 24.41
C LEU A 344 -9.98 18.21 24.41
N SER A 345 -9.15 19.25 24.60
CA SER A 345 -9.57 20.65 24.52
C SER A 345 -9.62 21.20 23.09
N LEU A 346 -9.00 20.51 22.13
CA LEU A 346 -9.01 20.93 20.72
C LEU A 346 -10.41 20.78 20.12
N SER A 347 -10.80 21.75 19.29
CA SER A 347 -12.08 21.70 18.57
C SER A 347 -12.12 20.55 17.56
N GLU A 348 -13.31 19.97 17.40
CA GLU A 348 -13.61 18.97 16.35
C GLU A 348 -13.39 19.47 14.92
#